data_AF-A0A1Y6EPN9-F1
#
_entry.id   AF-A0A1Y6EPN9-F1
#
_cell.length_a   1.000
_cell.length_b   1.000
_cell.length_c   1.000
_cell.angle_alpha   90.00
_cell.angle_beta   90.00
_cell.angle_gamma   90.00
#
_symmetry.space_group_name_H-M   'P 1'
#
loop_
_entity.id
_entity.type
_entity.pdbx_description
1 polymer ?
#
loop_
_entity_poly.entity_id
_entity_poly.type
_entity_poly.pdbx_seq_one_letter_code
_entity_poly.pdbx_strand_id
1 'polypeptide(L)'
;MFSFRGDAHKVYLRLNKAINNGESTKHMREYIEIEEVQRLYQSLDSSMLQLINYRMIKEKNGSGIIPIFVSSVPWLLFLFSKPLMDFLFKDGSILWAIFGVAYLMVLTLSVILHFREKAWAAFHMEIIQDILKERNH
;
A
#
# COMPACT_ATOMS: atom_id res chain seq x y z
N MET A 1 -14.17 6.95 18.51
CA MET A 1 -14.48 7.60 17.22
C MET A 1 -13.53 7.05 16.16
N PHE A 2 -14.05 6.29 15.20
CA PHE A 2 -13.24 5.84 14.06
C PHE A 2 -12.88 7.06 13.21
N SER A 3 -11.60 7.42 13.19
CA SER A 3 -11.11 8.49 12.33
C SER A 3 -10.94 7.93 10.92
N PHE A 4 -11.72 8.44 9.97
CA PHE A 4 -11.56 8.21 8.53
C PHE A 4 -10.30 8.88 7.94
N ARG A 5 -9.46 9.51 8.77
CA ARG A 5 -8.26 10.19 8.31
C ARG A 5 -7.11 9.19 8.12
N GLY A 6 -6.36 9.36 7.03
CA GLY A 6 -5.25 8.49 6.64
C GLY A 6 -4.11 8.43 7.65
N ASP A 7 -3.18 7.50 7.44
CA ASP A 7 -2.14 7.16 8.42
C ASP A 7 -1.24 8.35 8.77
N ALA A 8 -0.93 9.23 7.81
CA ALA A 8 -0.19 10.47 8.08
C ALA A 8 -0.89 11.38 9.11
N HIS A 9 -2.22 11.45 9.09
CA HIS A 9 -2.95 12.23 10.08
C HIS A 9 -2.93 11.59 11.47
N LYS A 10 -2.94 10.25 11.54
CA LYS A 10 -2.78 9.52 12.80
C LYS A 10 -1.40 9.76 13.40
N VAL A 11 -0.35 9.73 12.57
CA VAL A 11 1.02 10.09 12.98
C VAL A 11 1.05 11.50 13.54
N TYR A 12 0.49 12.48 12.82
CA TYR A 12 0.42 13.87 13.29
C TYR A 12 -0.28 14.00 14.65
N LEU A 13 -1.45 13.37 14.83
CA LEU A 13 -2.19 13.44 16.10
C LEU A 13 -1.40 12.83 17.26
N ARG A 14 -0.72 11.69 17.04
CA ARG A 14 0.10 11.05 18.08
C ARG A 14 1.31 11.91 18.41
N LEU A 15 1.97 12.47 17.41
CA LEU A 15 3.11 13.37 17.59
C LEU A 15 2.70 14.62 18.37
N ASN A 16 1.62 15.28 17.95
CA ASN A 16 1.11 16.47 18.63
C ASN A 16 0.72 16.15 20.08
N LYS A 17 0.13 14.98 20.35
CA LYS A 17 -0.19 14.54 21.71
C LYS A 17 1.08 14.32 22.54
N ALA A 18 2.08 13.61 22.01
CA ALA A 18 3.33 13.33 22.71
C ALA A 18 4.06 14.64 23.07
N ILE A 19 4.16 15.59 22.12
CA ILE A 19 4.77 16.90 22.34
C ILE A 19 4.03 17.68 23.44
N ASN A 20 2.70 17.76 23.35
CA ASN A 20 1.90 18.51 24.34
C ASN A 20 1.94 17.89 25.75
N ASN A 21 2.20 16.59 25.84
CA ASN A 21 2.34 15.87 27.10
C ASN A 21 3.78 15.84 27.64
N GLY A 22 4.76 16.41 26.91
CA GLY A 22 6.18 16.31 27.26
C GLY A 22 6.75 14.89 27.15
N GLU A 23 6.08 13.99 26.44
CA GLU A 23 6.52 12.62 26.21
C GLU A 23 7.59 12.58 25.10
N SER A 24 8.59 11.70 25.27
CA SER A 24 9.61 11.49 24.24
C SER A 24 9.00 10.86 22.99
N THR A 25 9.11 11.55 21.86
CA THR A 25 8.69 11.06 20.54
C THR A 25 9.56 9.90 20.05
N LYS A 26 10.73 9.71 20.66
CA LYS A 26 11.72 8.68 20.30
C LYS A 26 11.24 7.24 20.54
N HIS A 27 10.21 7.04 21.37
CA HIS A 27 9.62 5.73 21.64
C HIS A 27 8.36 5.45 20.83
N MET A 28 7.93 6.39 19.97
CA MET A 28 6.79 6.15 19.10
C MET A 28 7.15 5.11 18.05
N ARG A 29 6.29 4.10 17.89
CA ARG A 29 6.49 2.98 16.96
C ARG A 29 6.82 3.45 15.54
N GLU A 30 6.14 4.50 15.07
CA GLU A 30 6.36 5.04 13.73
C GLU A 30 7.75 5.67 13.57
N TYR A 31 8.31 6.26 14.63
CA TYR A 31 9.67 6.80 14.60
C TYR A 31 10.72 5.71 14.67
N ILE A 32 10.49 4.67 15.48
CA ILE A 32 11.38 3.51 15.59
C ILE A 32 11.52 2.82 14.23
N GLU A 33 10.41 2.60 13.53
CA GLU A 33 10.41 1.98 12.20
C GLU A 33 11.22 2.79 11.18
N ILE A 34 11.03 4.11 11.14
CA ILE A 34 11.80 4.99 10.25
C ILE A 34 13.29 4.96 10.61
N GLU A 35 13.62 5.02 11.89
CA GLU A 35 15.00 5.01 12.37
C GLU A 35 15.70 3.67 12.05
N GLU A 36 15.03 2.54 12.21
CA GLU A 36 15.56 1.22 11.85
C GLU A 36 15.87 1.13 10.35
N VAL A 37 14.95 1.60 9.50
CA VAL A 37 15.15 1.62 8.04
C VAL A 37 16.30 2.55 7.66
N GLN A 38 16.36 3.75 8.23
CA GLN A 38 17.45 4.70 7.98
C GLN A 38 18.81 4.12 8.40
N ARG A 39 18.92 3.56 9.61
CA ARG A 39 20.16 2.94 10.09
C ARG A 39 20.61 1.80 9.20
N LEU A 40 19.68 0.95 8.75
CA LEU A 40 19.99 -0.12 7.81
C LEU A 40 20.60 0.44 6.53
N TYR A 41 19.96 1.41 5.88
CA TYR A 41 20.45 1.95 4.61
C TYR A 41 21.72 2.78 4.75
N GLN A 42 21.89 3.50 5.86
CA GLN A 42 23.15 4.18 6.16
C GLN A 42 24.33 3.21 6.30
N SER A 43 24.09 1.97 6.72
CA SER A 43 25.15 0.95 6.84
C SER A 43 25.62 0.36 5.50
N LEU A 44 24.86 0.56 4.41
CA LEU A 44 25.17 0.04 3.08
C LEU A 44 25.98 1.04 2.25
N ASP A 45 26.77 0.54 1.29
CA ASP A 45 27.48 1.38 0.33
C ASP A 45 26.56 1.93 -0.77
N SER A 46 27.00 3.00 -1.45
CA SER A 46 26.18 3.69 -2.45
C SER A 46 25.81 2.80 -3.65
N SER A 47 26.68 1.84 -4.05
CA SER A 47 26.40 0.96 -5.18
C SER A 47 25.27 -0.03 -4.85
N MET A 48 25.29 -0.59 -3.63
CA MET A 48 24.22 -1.47 -3.15
C MET A 48 22.90 -0.69 -3.00
N LEU A 49 22.95 0.52 -2.46
CA LEU A 49 21.77 1.39 -2.33
C LEU A 49 21.15 1.73 -3.69
N GLN A 50 21.97 2.02 -4.70
CA GLN A 50 21.48 2.26 -6.07
C GLN A 50 20.78 1.03 -6.66
N LEU A 51 21.33 -0.17 -6.47
CA LEU A 51 20.71 -1.41 -6.93
C LEU A 51 19.35 -1.65 -6.25
N ILE A 52 19.27 -1.42 -4.94
CA ILE A 52 18.02 -1.52 -4.19
C ILE A 52 17.03 -0.48 -4.73
N ASN A 53 17.45 0.77 -4.93
CA ASN A 53 16.59 1.82 -5.46
C ASN A 53 16.03 1.46 -6.86
N TYR A 54 16.86 0.94 -7.76
CA TYR A 54 16.41 0.47 -9.07
C TYR A 54 15.40 -0.68 -8.97
N ARG A 55 15.59 -1.60 -8.03
CA ARG A 55 14.61 -2.66 -7.77
C ARG A 55 13.28 -2.09 -7.30
N MET A 56 13.30 -1.13 -6.38
CA MET A 56 12.10 -0.47 -5.87
C MET A 56 11.37 0.35 -6.95
N ILE A 57 12.12 1.03 -7.83
CA ILE A 57 11.56 1.72 -9.01
C ILE A 57 10.86 0.72 -9.94
N LYS A 58 11.49 -0.43 -10.23
CA LYS A 58 10.90 -1.48 -11.05
C LYS A 58 9.57 -1.97 -10.46
N GLU A 59 9.53 -2.21 -9.16
CA GLU A 59 8.32 -2.70 -8.47
C GLU A 59 7.22 -1.64 -8.43
N LYS A 60 7.56 -0.38 -8.11
CA LYS A 60 6.64 0.76 -8.15
C LYS A 60 5.98 0.92 -9.53
N ASN A 61 6.76 0.75 -10.60
CA ASN A 61 6.27 0.87 -11.98
C ASN A 61 5.46 -0.37 -12.41
N GLY A 62 5.91 -1.58 -12.07
CA GLY A 62 5.19 -2.82 -12.40
C GLY A 62 3.83 -2.95 -11.71
N SER A 63 3.68 -2.36 -10.52
CA SER A 63 2.43 -2.33 -9.76
C SER A 63 1.30 -1.59 -10.50
N GLY A 64 1.61 -0.66 -11.42
CA GLY A 64 0.62 0.14 -12.17
C GLY A 64 -0.34 -0.64 -13.07
N ILE A 65 -0.08 -1.93 -13.32
CA ILE A 65 -0.93 -2.82 -14.11
C ILE A 65 -2.17 -3.29 -13.33
N ILE A 66 -2.08 -3.38 -11.99
CA ILE A 66 -3.15 -3.92 -11.13
C ILE A 66 -4.45 -3.09 -11.21
N PRO A 67 -4.43 -1.73 -11.17
CA PRO A 67 -5.64 -0.92 -11.33
C PRO A 67 -6.36 -1.14 -12.66
N ILE A 68 -5.64 -1.48 -13.74
CA ILE A 68 -6.23 -1.75 -15.06
C ILE A 68 -6.98 -3.07 -15.04
N PHE A 69 -6.39 -4.13 -14.48
CA PHE A 69 -7.07 -5.41 -14.33
C PHE A 69 -8.29 -5.31 -13.42
N VAL A 70 -8.15 -4.67 -12.25
CA VAL A 70 -9.28 -4.49 -11.31
C VAL A 70 -10.41 -3.66 -11.92
N SER A 71 -10.10 -2.64 -12.72
CA SER A 71 -11.13 -1.82 -13.38
C SER A 71 -11.79 -2.49 -14.58
N SER A 72 -11.10 -3.40 -15.28
CA SER A 72 -11.62 -4.06 -16.49
C SER A 72 -12.56 -5.23 -16.20
N VAL A 73 -12.40 -5.91 -15.06
CA VAL A 73 -13.23 -7.09 -14.73
C VAL A 73 -14.72 -6.76 -14.57
N PRO A 74 -15.13 -5.66 -13.90
CA PRO A 74 -16.54 -5.25 -13.87
C PRO A 74 -17.14 -5.03 -15.27
N TRP A 75 -16.38 -4.42 -16.19
CA TRP A 75 -16.83 -4.21 -17.57
C TRP A 75 -16.99 -5.52 -18.33
N LEU A 76 -16.07 -6.47 -18.12
CA LEU A 76 -16.16 -7.80 -18.72
C LEU A 76 -17.37 -8.58 -18.18
N LEU A 77 -17.62 -8.55 -16.87
CA LEU A 77 -18.80 -9.16 -16.27
C LEU A 77 -20.10 -8.50 -16.75
N PHE A 78 -20.10 -7.17 -16.96
CA PHE A 78 -21.24 -6.44 -17.49
C PHE A 78 -21.58 -6.86 -18.94
N LEU A 79 -20.57 -7.03 -19.79
CA LEU A 79 -20.73 -7.50 -21.18
C LEU A 79 -21.42 -8.86 -21.26
N PHE A 80 -21.16 -9.74 -20.30
CA PHE A 80 -21.77 -11.08 -20.23
C PHE A 80 -22.95 -11.15 -19.26
N SER A 81 -23.47 -10.02 -18.78
CA SER A 81 -24.45 -9.97 -17.68
C SER A 81 -25.67 -10.86 -17.86
N LYS A 82 -26.26 -10.96 -19.06
CA LYS A 82 -27.45 -11.80 -19.31
C LYS A 82 -27.15 -13.31 -19.27
N PRO A 83 -26.24 -13.85 -20.11
CA PRO A 83 -25.83 -15.26 -20.01
C PRO A 83 -25.29 -15.62 -18.63
N LEU A 84 -24.55 -14.69 -18.02
CA LEU A 84 -24.00 -14.84 -16.69
C LEU A 84 -25.15 -14.93 -15.69
N MET A 85 -26.11 -14.01 -15.68
CA MET A 85 -27.27 -14.06 -14.80
C MET A 85 -28.08 -15.35 -14.96
N ASP A 86 -28.35 -15.78 -16.20
CA ASP A 86 -29.09 -17.03 -16.46
C ASP A 86 -28.31 -18.28 -16.02
N PHE A 87 -26.97 -18.24 -16.10
CA PHE A 87 -26.08 -19.30 -15.59
C PHE A 87 -25.97 -19.29 -14.07
N LEU A 88 -25.87 -18.10 -13.48
CA LEU A 88 -25.68 -17.90 -12.04
C LEU A 88 -26.98 -18.18 -11.26
N PHE A 89 -28.14 -17.72 -11.71
CA PHE A 89 -29.37 -17.77 -10.91
C PHE A 89 -30.27 -18.99 -11.16
N LYS A 90 -29.80 -19.98 -11.93
CA LYS A 90 -30.65 -21.07 -12.43
C LYS A 90 -31.25 -21.98 -11.34
N ASP A 91 -30.61 -22.11 -10.17
CA ASP A 91 -31.00 -23.11 -9.15
C ASP A 91 -30.91 -22.62 -7.68
N GLY A 92 -30.95 -21.30 -7.44
CA GLY A 92 -30.97 -20.73 -6.09
C GLY A 92 -29.89 -19.67 -5.84
N SER A 93 -30.29 -18.54 -5.25
CA SER A 93 -29.55 -17.27 -5.28
C SER A 93 -28.49 -17.07 -4.18
N ILE A 94 -28.42 -17.96 -3.19
CA ILE A 94 -27.65 -17.71 -1.96
C ILE A 94 -26.14 -17.97 -2.12
N LEU A 95 -25.75 -19.03 -2.83
CA LEU A 95 -24.33 -19.33 -3.09
C LEU A 95 -23.67 -18.23 -3.94
N TRP A 96 -24.44 -17.59 -4.82
CA TRP A 96 -23.95 -16.50 -5.66
C TRP A 96 -23.94 -15.14 -4.96
N ALA A 97 -24.85 -14.89 -4.03
CA ALA A 97 -24.71 -13.75 -3.11
C ALA A 97 -23.42 -13.86 -2.29
N ILE A 98 -23.10 -15.07 -1.79
CA ILE A 98 -21.83 -15.34 -1.09
C ILE A 98 -20.64 -15.12 -2.03
N PHE A 99 -20.69 -15.63 -3.27
CA PHE A 99 -19.65 -15.41 -4.26
C PHE A 99 -19.42 -13.92 -4.54
N GLY A 100 -20.48 -13.14 -4.73
CA GLY A 100 -20.38 -11.69 -4.98
C GLY A 100 -19.74 -10.94 -3.81
N VAL A 101 -20.14 -11.27 -2.58
CA VAL A 101 -19.53 -10.69 -1.36
C VAL A 101 -18.05 -11.08 -1.26
N ALA A 102 -17.72 -12.36 -1.46
CA ALA A 102 -16.33 -12.84 -1.43
C ALA A 102 -15.47 -12.17 -2.53
N TYR A 103 -16.01 -12.04 -3.73
CA TYR A 103 -15.37 -11.38 -4.86
C TYR A 103 -15.06 -9.90 -4.55
N LEU A 104 -16.05 -9.15 -4.05
CA LEU A 104 -15.85 -7.75 -3.65
C LEU A 104 -14.83 -7.61 -2.52
N MET A 105 -14.82 -8.57 -1.59
CA MET A 105 -13.84 -8.59 -0.50
C MET A 105 -12.41 -8.81 -1.02
N VAL A 106 -12.22 -9.77 -1.93
CA VAL A 106 -10.92 -10.04 -2.58
C VAL A 106 -10.46 -8.84 -3.39
N LEU A 107 -11.34 -8.21 -4.16
CA LEU A 107 -11.02 -7.00 -4.91
C LEU A 107 -10.59 -5.87 -3.98
N THR A 108 -11.36 -5.61 -2.92
CA THR A 108 -11.06 -4.56 -1.95
C THR A 108 -9.71 -4.79 -1.28
N LEU A 109 -9.45 -6.04 -0.85
CA LEU A 109 -8.17 -6.40 -0.25
C LEU A 109 -7.01 -6.23 -1.24
N SER A 110 -7.20 -6.63 -2.50
CA SER A 110 -6.19 -6.48 -3.56
C SER A 110 -5.84 -5.01 -3.78
N VAL A 111 -6.83 -4.13 -3.80
CA VAL A 111 -6.63 -2.67 -3.94
C VAL A 111 -5.89 -2.11 -2.72
N ILE A 112 -6.29 -2.49 -1.50
CA ILE A 112 -5.62 -2.05 -0.27
C ILE A 112 -4.15 -2.50 -0.26
N LEU A 113 -3.87 -3.77 -0.56
CA LEU A 113 -2.51 -4.30 -0.63
C LEU A 113 -1.68 -3.56 -1.68
N HIS A 114 -2.22 -3.36 -2.88
CA HIS A 114 -1.57 -2.62 -3.96
C HIS A 114 -1.14 -1.21 -3.52
N PHE A 115 -2.04 -0.44 -2.90
CA PHE A 115 -1.71 0.91 -2.44
C PHE A 115 -0.72 0.91 -1.28
N ARG A 116 -0.80 -0.08 -0.38
CA ARG A 116 0.17 -0.25 0.71
C ARG A 116 1.57 -0.56 0.20
N GLU A 117 1.71 -1.47 -0.74
CA GLU A 117 2.99 -1.80 -1.39
C GLU A 117 3.58 -0.58 -2.10
N LYS A 118 2.73 0.17 -2.83
CA LYS A 118 3.16 1.39 -3.52
C LYS A 118 3.65 2.46 -2.54
N ALA A 119 2.96 2.63 -1.41
CA ALA A 119 3.38 3.56 -0.36
C ALA A 119 4.69 3.10 0.31
N TRP A 120 4.84 1.79 0.56
CA TRP A 120 6.05 1.20 1.12
C TRP A 120 7.26 1.39 0.20
N ALA A 121 7.12 1.09 -1.09
CA ALA A 121 8.17 1.29 -2.07
C ALA A 121 8.60 2.77 -2.13
N ALA A 122 7.63 3.70 -2.17
CA ALA A 122 7.92 5.13 -2.17
C ALA A 122 8.64 5.59 -0.90
N PHE A 123 8.23 5.11 0.27
CA PHE A 123 8.85 5.41 1.55
C PHE A 123 10.33 5.03 1.58
N HIS A 124 10.68 3.80 1.19
CA HIS A 124 12.06 3.36 1.14
C HIS A 124 12.87 4.07 0.06
N MET A 125 12.29 4.31 -1.12
CA MET A 125 12.96 5.04 -2.19
C MET A 125 13.38 6.44 -1.75
N GLU A 126 12.51 7.18 -1.07
CA GLU A 126 12.80 8.54 -0.59
C GLU A 126 13.99 8.53 0.38
N ILE A 127 14.00 7.63 1.36
CA ILE A 127 15.11 7.50 2.31
C ILE A 127 16.42 7.18 1.59
N ILE A 128 16.40 6.24 0.63
CA ILE A 128 17.60 5.88 -0.12
C ILE A 128 18.11 7.07 -0.95
N GLN A 129 17.21 7.80 -1.61
CA GLN A 129 17.56 8.96 -2.42
C GLN A 129 18.15 10.09 -1.57
N ASP A 130 17.61 10.33 -0.37
CA ASP A 130 18.17 11.29 0.58
C ASP A 130 19.59 10.90 0.99
N ILE A 131 19.82 9.63 1.35
CA ILE A 131 21.14 9.13 1.74
C ILE A 131 22.15 9.24 0.57
N LEU A 132 21.75 8.89 -0.65
CA LEU A 132 22.62 8.99 -1.82
C LEU A 132 22.98 10.46 -2.11
N LYS A 133 22.00 11.36 -2.02
CA LYS A 133 22.19 12.80 -2.21
C LYS A 133 23.12 13.40 -1.16
N GLU A 134 22.98 13.02 0.11
CA GLU A 134 23.91 13.42 1.19
C GLU A 134 25.35 12.96 0.91
N ARG A 135 25.50 11.80 0.26
CA ARG A 135 26.81 11.25 -0.14
C ARG A 135 27.35 11.83 -1.46
N ASN A 136 26.69 12.83 -2.05
CA ASN A 136 27.01 13.41 -3.37
C ASN A 136 26.99 12.39 -4.52
N HIS A 137 26.07 11.44 -4.49
CA HIS A 137 25.82 10.44 -5.54
C HIS A 137 24.46 10.61 -6.21
#